data_AF-A0AAP2BQM3-F1
#
_entry.id   AF-A0AAP2BQM3-F1
#
_cell.length_a   1.000
_cell.length_b   1.000
_cell.length_c   1.000
_cell.angle_alpha   90.00
_cell.angle_beta   90.00
_cell.angle_gamma   90.00
#
_symmetry.space_group_name_H-M   'P 1'
#
loop_
_entity.id
_entity.type
_entity.pdbx_description
1 polymer ?
#
loop_
_entity_poly.entity_id
_entity_poly.type
_entity_poly.pdbx_seq_one_letter_code
_entity_poly.pdbx_strand_id
1 'polypeptide(L)' 'MSKLEYTDNLMLSRQLPLKSVALILAGGRGTRLKDLTTIRAKPAVHFGGKFRIIDFALS' A
#
# COMPACT_ATOMS: atom_id res chain seq x y z
N MET A 1 -19.05 -4.03 30.32
CA MET A 1 -18.53 -3.25 29.19
C MET A 1 -19.71 -2.51 28.57
N SER A 2 -19.72 -1.18 28.65
CA SER A 2 -20.93 -0.39 28.41
C SER A 2 -21.15 -0.13 26.91
N LYS A 3 -22.41 0.12 26.51
CA LYS A 3 -22.78 0.40 25.10
C LYS A 3 -22.06 1.65 24.55
N LEU A 4 -21.71 2.58 25.44
CA LEU A 4 -20.96 3.81 25.17
C LEU A 4 -19.51 3.52 24.74
N GLU A 5 -18.80 2.65 25.48
CA GLU A 5 -17.45 2.23 25.11
C GLU A 5 -17.43 1.47 23.76
N TYR A 6 -18.47 0.69 23.46
CA TYR A 6 -18.57 -0.02 22.19
C TYR A 6 -18.72 0.95 21.00
N THR A 7 -19.55 1.99 21.14
CA THR A 7 -19.71 3.03 20.11
C THR A 7 -18.42 3.84 19.89
N ASP A 8 -17.67 4.11 20.94
CA ASP A 8 -16.39 4.83 20.84
C ASP A 8 -15.34 4.01 20.07
N ASN A 9 -15.24 2.70 20.36
CA ASN A 9 -14.35 1.80 19.64
C ASN A 9 -14.74 1.64 18.16
N LEU A 10 -16.05 1.57 17.86
CA LEU A 10 -16.54 1.52 16.48
C LEU A 10 -16.15 2.78 15.70
N MET A 11 -16.31 3.96 16.31
CA MET A 11 -15.94 5.23 15.68
C MET A 11 -14.42 5.40 15.56
N LEU A 12 -13.65 4.90 16.54
CA LEU A 12 -12.20 4.94 16.53
C LEU A 12 -11.62 4.21 15.32
N SER A 13 -12.14 3.02 14.99
CA SER A 13 -11.69 2.23 13.84
C SER A 13 -11.81 2.97 12.50
N ARG A 14 -12.85 3.82 12.36
CA ARG A 14 -13.07 4.65 11.17
C ARG A 14 -12.19 5.90 11.16
N GLN A 15 -11.87 6.46 12.32
CA GLN A 15 -11.10 7.71 12.44
C GLN A 15 -9.58 7.51 12.29
N LEU A 16 -9.04 6.36 12.71
CA LEU A 16 -7.60 6.09 12.67
C LEU A 16 -7.02 6.16 11.24
N PRO A 17 -7.64 5.56 10.20
CA PRO A 17 -7.16 5.70 8.83
C PRO A 17 -7.16 7.15 8.33
N LEU A 18 -8.18 7.95 8.69
CA LEU A 18 -8.30 9.36 8.30
C LEU A 18 -7.21 10.25 8.92
N LYS A 19 -6.61 9.83 10.03
CA LYS A 19 -5.53 10.54 10.74
C LYS A 19 -4.14 9.97 10.43
N SER A 20 -4.07 8.93 9.59
CA SER A 20 -2.83 8.23 9.26
C SER A 20 -2.37 8.58 7.86
N VAL A 21 -1.06 8.51 7.62
CA VAL A 21 -0.46 8.70 6.30
C VAL A 21 0.27 7.43 5.90
N ALA A 22 0.02 6.93 4.69
CA ALA A 22 0.77 5.83 4.11
C ALA A 22 1.98 6.36 3.34
N LEU A 23 3.18 5.87 3.68
CA LEU A 23 4.41 6.13 2.93
C LEU A 23 4.88 4.85 2.25
N ILE A 24 4.83 4.82 0.92
CA ILE A 24 5.29 3.67 0.13
C ILE A 24 6.74 3.90 -0.29
N LEU A 25 7.64 3.12 0.31
CA LEU A 25 9.05 3.09 -0.11
C LEU A 25 9.17 2.22 -1.35
N ALA A 26 8.90 2.82 -2.51
CA ALA A 26 8.79 2.16 -3.81
C ALA A 26 10.12 1.57 -4.34
N GLY A 27 11.15 1.46 -3.50
CA GLY A 27 12.35 0.66 -3.73
C GLY A 27 13.53 1.40 -4.36
N GLY A 28 14.68 0.72 -4.39
CA GLY A 28 15.91 1.20 -5.01
C GLY A 28 16.07 0.74 -6.47
N ARG A 29 17.32 0.67 -6.96
CA ARG A 29 17.67 0.44 -8.37
C ARG A 29 17.12 -0.82 -9.05
N GLY A 30 16.53 -1.77 -8.32
CA GLY A 30 15.83 -2.92 -8.92
C GLY A 30 16.73 -4.00 -9.55
N THR A 31 18.05 -3.92 -9.41
CA THR A 31 19.06 -4.70 -10.16
C THR A 31 18.86 -6.22 -10.20
N ARG A 32 18.25 -6.81 -9.18
CA ARG A 32 17.95 -8.26 -9.12
C ARG A 32 16.97 -8.74 -10.20
N LEU A 33 16.13 -7.84 -10.73
CA LEU A 33 15.17 -8.16 -11.81
C LEU A 33 15.75 -7.94 -13.21
N LYS A 34 17.05 -7.61 -13.33
CA LYS A 34 17.77 -7.44 -14.60
C LYS A 34 16.98 -6.53 -15.56
N ASP A 35 16.77 -6.99 -16.78
CA ASP A 35 16.18 -6.24 -17.90
C ASP A 35 14.75 -5.75 -17.63
N LEU A 36 14.02 -6.41 -16.73
CA LEU A 36 12.67 -5.99 -16.34
C LEU A 36 12.65 -4.62 -15.66
N THR A 37 13.78 -4.19 -15.09
CA THR A 37 13.95 -2.92 -14.38
C THR A 37 14.94 -1.95 -15.05
N THR A 38 15.43 -2.26 -16.25
CA THR A 38 16.41 -1.39 -16.94
C THR A 38 15.82 -0.02 -17.28
N ILE A 39 14.56 0.02 -17.72
CA ILE A 39 13.87 1.26 -18.14
C ILE A 39 12.71 1.66 -17.22
N ARG A 40 12.46 0.90 -16.15
CA ARG A 40 11.34 1.15 -15.23
C ARG A 40 11.71 0.77 -13.81
N ALA A 41 11.18 1.50 -12.84
CA ALA A 41 11.32 1.13 -11.43
C ALA A 41 10.59 -0.20 -11.15
N LYS A 42 11.08 -0.96 -10.16
CA LYS A 42 10.49 -2.24 -9.73
C LYS A 42 8.96 -2.16 -9.49
N PRO A 43 8.40 -1.14 -8.83
CA PRO A 43 6.95 -1.05 -8.61
C PRO A 43 6.13 -0.91 -9.90
N ALA A 44 6.73 -0.40 -10.97
CA ALA A 44 6.08 -0.22 -12.27
C ALA A 44 6.14 -1.48 -13.15
N VAL A 45 6.77 -2.56 -12.68
CA VAL A 45 6.80 -3.84 -13.39
C VAL A 45 5.39 -4.42 -13.45
N HIS A 46 5.01 -4.91 -14.64
CA HIS A 46 3.72 -5.55 -14.87
C HIS A 46 3.59 -6.85 -14.06
N PHE A 47 2.41 -7.11 -13.54
CA PHE A 47 2.05 -8.28 -12.76
C PHE A 47 0.62 -8.72 -13.10
N GLY A 48 0.38 -10.01 -13.27
CA GLY A 48 -0.97 -10.54 -13.50
C GLY A 48 -1.67 -9.97 -14.75
N GLY A 49 -0.92 -9.73 -15.83
CA GLY A 49 -1.44 -9.21 -17.10
C GLY A 49 -1.64 -7.70 -17.12
N LYS A 50 -2.59 -7.18 -16.33
CA LYS A 50 -3.01 -5.76 -16.40
C LYS A 50 -2.50 -4.88 -15.26
N PHE A 51 -1.97 -5.47 -14.20
CA PHE A 51 -1.57 -4.73 -13.00
C PHE A 51 -0.08 -4.41 -13.01
N ARG A 52 0.31 -3.54 -12.10
CA ARG A 52 1.70 -3.28 -11.69
C ARG A 52 1.85 -3.64 -10.22
N ILE A 53 3.09 -3.90 -9.79
CA ILE A 53 3.37 -4.25 -8.39
C ILE A 53 2.86 -3.18 -7.41
N ILE A 54 2.95 -1.89 -7.77
CA ILE A 54 2.48 -0.79 -6.91
C ILE A 54 0.96 -0.81 -6.65
N ASP A 55 0.19 -1.40 -7.57
CA ASP A 55 -1.28 -1.41 -7.48
C ASP A 55 -1.75 -2.14 -6.22
N PHE A 56 -1.00 -3.15 -5.76
CA PHE A 56 -1.31 -3.92 -4.55
C PHE A 56 -1.03 -3.16 -3.25
N ALA A 57 -0.11 -2.19 -3.26
CA ALA A 57 0.19 -1.38 -2.08
C ALA A 57 -0.78 -0.19 -1.94
N LEU A 58 -1.45 0.19 -3.04
CA LEU A 58 -2.39 1.32 -3.11
C LEU A 58 -3.86 0.90 -3.08
N SER A 59 -4.17 -0.38 -3.29
CA SER A 59 -5.54 -0.94 -3.31
C SER A 59 -6.17 -1.04 -1.93
#